data_AF-A0AAE3XS94-F1
#
_entry.id   AF-A0AAE3XS94-F1
#
_cell.length_a   1.000
_cell.length_b   1.000
_cell.length_c   1.000
_cell.angle_alpha   90.00
_cell.angle_beta   90.00
_cell.angle_gamma   90.00
#
_symmetry.space_group_name_H-M   'P 1'
#
loop_
_entity.id
_entity.type
_entity.pdbx_description
1 polymer ?
#
loop_
_entity_poly.entity_id
_entity_poly.type
_entity_poly.pdbx_seq_one_letter_code
_entity_poly.pdbx_strand_id
1 'polypeptide(L)'
;MDGCFKQVCFNVLFLSFGLLSCQNESKSDFKSSVVDSGDDPNFKIEANDNSRFQGFDRKVEVFGISIFAVPKVENQKLLHAANVMAQYLDNDEDGKVDNHLVLDAMLENQAFMVMWSSEDDIDALELPDGGIGQDLGNDETVPDYVAKGKKGRFDASLEEVLHLITNAGYAYAYPQIFGEHDGSSLADAMDIARGGAFKKIPNQYPATAWFTYDDETCEYNCQMTEYIYWALTSILGAQVNRREEIDNEWKLYSREKVEETDKAIFALLTNYEYKFPTILPDGTYKR
;
A
#
# COMPACT_ATOMS: atom_id res chain seq x y z
N MET A 1 3.21 7.21 -21.22
CA MET A 1 2.86 6.03 -22.05
C MET A 1 3.62 4.91 -21.39
N ASP A 2 2.87 3.91 -20.96
CA ASP A 2 3.03 3.28 -19.64
C ASP A 2 2.72 4.39 -18.60
N GLY A 3 1.50 4.55 -18.07
CA GLY A 3 0.31 3.68 -18.12
C GLY A 3 0.02 3.17 -16.71
N CYS A 4 -1.24 3.18 -16.28
CA CYS A 4 -1.64 2.63 -14.99
C CYS A 4 -1.08 1.19 -14.86
N PHE A 5 -0.22 0.97 -13.87
CA PHE A 5 0.43 -0.32 -13.66
C PHE A 5 -0.58 -1.25 -12.97
N LYS A 6 -0.59 -2.52 -13.38
CA LYS A 6 -1.64 -3.48 -12.99
C LYS A 6 -1.68 -3.63 -11.47
N GLN A 7 -2.82 -3.34 -10.86
CA GLN A 7 -3.02 -3.55 -9.44
C GLN A 7 -3.34 -5.02 -9.17
N VAL A 8 -2.33 -5.85 -8.88
CA VAL A 8 -2.53 -7.26 -8.54
C VAL A 8 -2.90 -7.40 -7.05
N CYS A 9 -4.02 -6.80 -6.64
CA CYS A 9 -4.56 -6.95 -5.29
C CYS A 9 -5.02 -8.40 -5.03
N PHE A 10 -4.14 -9.23 -4.48
CA PHE A 10 -4.38 -10.63 -4.13
C PHE A 10 -5.34 -10.81 -2.93
N ASN A 11 -6.64 -10.61 -3.16
CA ASN A 11 -7.70 -11.06 -2.24
C ASN A 11 -8.07 -12.53 -2.50
N VAL A 12 -7.31 -13.48 -1.95
CA VAL A 12 -7.51 -14.93 -2.17
C VAL A 12 -7.99 -15.62 -0.89
N LEU A 13 -9.28 -15.98 -0.88
CA LEU A 13 -9.92 -16.69 0.23
C LEU A 13 -10.54 -18.00 -0.28
N PHE A 14 -9.84 -19.13 -0.14
CA PHE A 14 -10.27 -20.43 -0.67
C PHE A 14 -10.58 -21.50 0.38
N LEU A 15 -11.69 -22.20 0.15
CA LEU A 15 -12.13 -23.36 0.93
C LEU A 15 -11.25 -24.58 0.67
N SER A 16 -10.74 -25.18 1.74
CA SER A 16 -9.92 -26.38 1.70
C SER A 16 -10.68 -27.62 1.21
N PHE A 17 -10.18 -28.29 0.17
CA PHE A 17 -10.40 -29.71 -0.08
C PHE A 17 -9.06 -30.42 -0.26
N GLY A 18 -8.55 -31.03 0.81
CA GLY A 18 -7.25 -31.66 0.82
C GLY A 18 -7.23 -33.04 0.16
N LEU A 19 -6.17 -33.32 -0.59
CA LEU A 19 -5.70 -34.68 -0.90
C LEU A 19 -4.19 -34.73 -0.68
N LEU A 20 -3.73 -35.68 0.15
CA LEU A 20 -2.31 -35.87 0.40
C LEU A 20 -1.62 -36.47 -0.83
N SER A 21 -0.47 -35.91 -1.19
CA SER A 21 0.59 -36.65 -1.88
C SER A 21 1.94 -36.21 -1.32
N CYS A 22 2.75 -37.16 -0.84
CA CYS A 22 4.10 -36.87 -0.34
C CYS A 22 5.10 -36.99 -1.50
N GLN A 23 5.83 -35.93 -1.78
CA GLN A 23 7.11 -36.01 -2.49
C GLN A 23 8.20 -35.35 -1.65
N ASN A 24 9.32 -36.07 -1.49
CA ASN A 24 10.51 -35.56 -0.82
C ASN A 24 11.28 -34.68 -1.81
N GLU A 25 11.16 -33.36 -1.68
CA GLU A 25 12.11 -32.44 -2.30
C GLU A 25 13.24 -32.09 -1.33
N SER A 26 14.43 -31.92 -1.90
CA SER A 26 15.66 -31.65 -1.13
C SER A 26 15.61 -30.24 -0.57
N LYS A 27 15.47 -30.12 0.75
CA LYS A 27 15.68 -28.84 1.45
C LYS A 27 17.06 -28.28 1.10
N SER A 28 17.08 -27.14 0.41
CA SER A 28 18.27 -26.30 0.38
C SER A 28 18.42 -25.69 1.77
N ASP A 29 19.48 -26.07 2.49
CA ASP A 29 19.85 -25.40 3.73
C ASP A 29 20.21 -23.94 3.41
N PHE A 30 19.25 -23.03 3.61
CA PHE A 30 19.46 -21.59 3.59
C PHE A 30 20.33 -21.24 4.80
N LYS A 31 21.65 -21.44 4.65
CA LYS A 31 22.63 -20.96 5.62
C LYS A 31 22.48 -19.44 5.70
N SER A 32 22.28 -18.94 6.92
CA SER A 32 22.36 -17.53 7.27
C SER A 32 23.52 -16.86 6.51
N SER A 33 23.16 -16.14 5.45
CA SER A 33 24.07 -15.32 4.66
C SER A 33 24.33 -14.04 5.44
N VAL A 34 25.55 -13.52 5.32
CA VAL A 34 25.84 -12.16 5.78
C VAL A 34 25.15 -11.21 4.80
N VAL A 35 23.98 -10.72 5.20
CA VAL A 35 23.26 -9.67 4.48
C VAL A 35 23.87 -8.32 4.85
N ASP A 36 24.02 -7.45 3.86
CA ASP A 36 24.38 -6.05 4.10
C ASP A 36 23.22 -5.34 4.80
N SER A 37 23.44 -4.89 6.04
CA SER A 37 22.42 -4.24 6.86
C SER A 37 22.00 -2.85 6.38
N GLY A 38 22.74 -2.26 5.45
CA GLY A 38 22.56 -0.86 5.02
C GLY A 38 23.08 0.15 6.06
N ASP A 39 22.93 1.43 5.73
CA ASP A 39 23.44 2.58 6.49
C ASP A 39 22.34 3.53 7.02
N ASP A 40 21.08 3.08 7.02
CA ASP A 40 19.94 3.82 7.58
C ASP A 40 20.07 4.00 9.12
N PRO A 41 19.71 5.17 9.67
CA PRO A 41 19.84 5.44 11.10
C PRO A 41 18.78 4.74 11.97
N ASN A 42 17.64 4.33 11.40
CA ASN A 42 16.50 3.79 12.15
C ASN A 42 16.35 2.28 11.98
N PHE A 43 16.47 1.84 10.74
CA PHE A 43 16.18 0.50 10.28
C PHE A 43 17.45 -0.26 9.92
N LYS A 44 17.38 -1.59 9.98
CA LYS A 44 18.44 -2.47 9.52
C LYS A 44 17.85 -3.55 8.67
N ILE A 45 18.55 -3.88 7.61
CA ILE A 45 18.28 -5.06 6.83
C ILE A 45 18.81 -6.28 7.57
N GLU A 46 17.94 -7.26 7.76
CA GLU A 46 18.24 -8.53 8.42
C GLU A 46 18.02 -9.69 7.46
N ALA A 47 18.75 -10.79 7.65
CA ALA A 47 18.51 -12.02 6.88
C ALA A 47 17.11 -12.56 7.20
N ASN A 48 16.39 -13.02 6.18
CA ASN A 48 15.10 -13.66 6.38
C ASN A 48 15.29 -15.11 6.82
N ASP A 49 14.83 -15.43 8.03
CA ASP A 49 14.78 -16.78 8.60
C ASP A 49 13.36 -17.36 8.63
N ASN A 50 12.36 -16.61 8.18
CA ASN A 50 10.97 -17.01 8.22
C ASN A 50 10.64 -17.96 7.05
N SER A 51 10.47 -19.25 7.35
CA SER A 51 10.11 -20.29 6.38
C SER A 51 8.75 -20.09 5.70
N ARG A 52 7.92 -19.15 6.18
CA ARG A 52 6.70 -18.71 5.49
C ARG A 52 7.04 -17.89 4.23
N PHE A 53 8.10 -17.09 4.25
CA PHE A 53 8.50 -16.19 3.15
C PHE A 53 9.71 -16.75 2.40
N GLN A 54 9.60 -17.97 1.88
CA GLN A 54 10.65 -18.57 1.05
C GLN A 54 10.82 -17.79 -0.26
N GLY A 55 12.07 -17.69 -0.75
CA GLY A 55 12.43 -16.88 -1.92
C GLY A 55 12.82 -15.43 -1.62
N PHE A 56 12.34 -14.87 -0.50
CA PHE A 56 12.83 -13.62 0.06
C PHE A 56 14.04 -13.89 0.96
N ASP A 57 15.19 -13.27 0.69
CA ASP A 57 16.45 -13.56 1.42
C ASP A 57 16.70 -12.60 2.58
N ARG A 58 16.00 -11.46 2.62
CA ARG A 58 16.13 -10.41 3.63
C ARG A 58 14.82 -9.72 3.95
N LYS A 59 14.79 -9.01 5.07
CA LYS A 59 13.66 -8.20 5.53
C LYS A 59 14.11 -6.94 6.28
N VAL A 60 13.17 -6.02 6.45
CA VAL A 60 13.20 -4.92 7.43
C VAL A 60 11.92 -4.99 8.25
N GLU A 61 11.98 -4.68 9.54
CA GLU A 61 10.80 -4.61 10.43
C GLU A 61 10.49 -3.16 10.80
N VAL A 62 9.22 -2.76 10.67
CA VAL A 62 8.68 -1.44 11.01
C VAL A 62 7.51 -1.63 11.96
N PHE A 63 7.70 -1.26 13.24
CA PHE A 63 6.69 -1.41 14.30
C PHE A 63 6.05 -2.82 14.42
N GLY A 64 6.79 -3.88 14.05
CA GLY A 64 6.31 -5.27 14.03
C GLY A 64 5.77 -5.76 12.68
N ILE A 65 5.59 -4.87 11.71
CA ILE A 65 5.24 -5.21 10.32
C ILE A 65 6.53 -5.51 9.54
N SER A 66 6.58 -6.62 8.83
CA SER A 66 7.77 -7.03 8.05
C SER A 66 7.63 -6.67 6.57
N ILE A 67 8.67 -6.05 6.01
CA ILE A 67 8.88 -5.84 4.58
C ILE A 67 9.95 -6.83 4.12
N PHE A 68 9.58 -7.83 3.33
CA PHE A 68 10.48 -8.85 2.78
C PHE A 68 10.97 -8.47 1.39
N ALA A 69 12.18 -8.87 1.00
CA ALA A 69 12.73 -8.57 -0.32
C ALA A 69 13.43 -9.77 -0.97
N VAL A 70 13.30 -9.88 -2.29
CA VAL A 70 14.06 -10.84 -3.10
C VAL A 70 15.52 -10.36 -3.29
N PRO A 71 16.48 -11.27 -3.58
CA PRO A 71 17.91 -10.95 -3.65
C PRO A 71 18.31 -9.71 -4.47
N LYS A 72 17.57 -9.39 -5.54
CA LYS A 72 17.89 -8.32 -6.50
C LYS A 72 17.38 -6.92 -6.12
N VAL A 73 16.46 -6.79 -5.15
CA VAL A 73 15.92 -5.48 -4.73
C VAL A 73 17.04 -4.61 -4.15
N GLU A 74 17.15 -3.36 -4.54
CA GLU A 74 18.20 -2.47 -4.05
C GLU A 74 17.97 -2.16 -2.56
N ASN A 75 19.00 -2.33 -1.72
CA ASN A 75 18.92 -2.09 -0.28
C ASN A 75 18.37 -0.69 0.07
N GLN A 76 18.74 0.33 -0.72
CA GLN A 76 18.21 1.69 -0.56
C GLN A 76 16.69 1.76 -0.73
N LYS A 77 16.10 0.97 -1.63
CA LYS A 77 14.66 0.97 -1.92
C LYS A 77 13.87 0.19 -0.86
N LEU A 78 14.43 -0.92 -0.35
CA LEU A 78 13.89 -1.63 0.80
C LEU A 78 13.86 -0.73 2.06
N LEU A 79 14.95 -0.01 2.31
CA LEU A 79 15.01 0.95 3.42
C LEU A 79 14.09 2.16 3.18
N HIS A 80 13.94 2.63 1.95
CA HIS A 80 12.99 3.69 1.61
C HIS A 80 11.54 3.28 1.92
N ALA A 81 11.11 2.09 1.49
CA ALA A 81 9.78 1.57 1.80
C ALA A 81 9.54 1.46 3.32
N ALA A 82 10.56 1.05 4.08
CA ALA A 82 10.50 1.02 5.54
C ALA A 82 10.35 2.40 6.19
N ASN A 83 11.10 3.40 5.69
CA ASN A 83 10.97 4.79 6.14
C ASN A 83 9.60 5.39 5.78
N VAL A 84 9.05 5.11 4.60
CA VAL A 84 7.70 5.55 4.19
C VAL A 84 6.63 4.91 5.08
N MET A 85 6.75 3.63 5.41
CA MET A 85 5.84 2.95 6.34
C MET A 85 5.92 3.55 7.74
N ALA A 86 7.11 3.90 8.20
CA ALA A 86 7.31 4.56 9.48
C ALA A 86 6.63 5.94 9.49
N GLN A 87 6.89 6.79 8.49
CA GLN A 87 6.30 8.13 8.35
C GLN A 87 4.78 8.14 8.16
N TYR A 88 4.16 7.04 7.71
CA TYR A 88 2.70 6.91 7.67
C TYR A 88 2.08 6.41 8.99
N LEU A 89 2.82 5.64 9.79
CA LEU A 89 2.35 5.13 11.09
C LEU A 89 2.69 6.05 12.27
N ASP A 90 3.77 6.82 12.16
CA ASP A 90 4.31 7.79 13.10
C ASP A 90 4.66 9.06 12.27
N ASN A 91 3.69 9.96 12.13
CA ASN A 91 3.74 11.07 11.18
C ASN A 91 4.35 12.35 11.77
N ASP A 92 4.52 12.43 13.09
CA ASP A 92 5.32 13.47 13.76
C ASP A 92 6.78 13.05 14.03
N GLU A 93 7.12 11.79 13.72
CA GLU A 93 8.44 11.15 13.81
C GLU A 93 8.99 11.08 15.25
N ASP A 94 8.12 11.05 16.27
CA ASP A 94 8.52 11.05 17.70
C ASP A 94 8.93 9.66 18.26
N GLY A 95 8.91 8.63 17.41
CA GLY A 95 9.27 7.25 17.72
C GLY A 95 8.11 6.42 18.27
N LYS A 96 6.87 6.90 18.23
CA LYS A 96 5.66 6.20 18.64
C LYS A 96 4.57 6.33 17.57
N VAL A 97 3.95 5.20 17.26
CA VAL A 97 2.82 5.14 16.33
C VAL A 97 1.66 6.04 16.78
N ASP A 98 1.19 6.87 15.85
CA ASP A 98 0.09 7.81 16.03
C ASP A 98 -1.21 7.08 16.39
N ASN A 99 -1.60 6.11 15.56
CA ASN A 99 -2.85 5.38 15.69
C ASN A 99 -2.63 3.92 16.06
N HIS A 100 -2.48 3.64 17.35
CA HIS A 100 -2.32 2.28 17.86
C HIS A 100 -3.46 1.32 17.46
N LEU A 101 -4.71 1.79 17.30
CA LEU A 101 -5.81 0.90 16.85
C LEU A 101 -5.59 0.40 15.42
N VAL A 102 -4.99 1.22 14.55
CA VAL A 102 -4.62 0.85 13.17
C VAL A 102 -3.48 -0.15 13.18
N LEU A 103 -2.43 0.08 13.99
CA LEU A 103 -1.31 -0.86 14.13
C LEU A 103 -1.76 -2.20 14.72
N ASP A 104 -2.54 -2.18 15.80
CA ASP A 104 -3.06 -3.39 16.45
C ASP A 104 -3.87 -4.21 15.44
N ALA A 105 -4.73 -3.56 14.62
CA ALA A 105 -5.45 -4.21 13.53
C ALA A 105 -4.52 -4.79 12.45
N MET A 106 -3.47 -4.07 12.03
CA MET A 106 -2.47 -4.60 11.09
C MET A 106 -1.75 -5.84 11.66
N LEU A 107 -1.41 -5.84 12.94
CA LEU A 107 -0.76 -6.96 13.62
C LEU A 107 -1.71 -8.16 13.78
N GLU A 108 -2.98 -7.94 14.13
CA GLU A 108 -4.03 -8.98 14.19
C GLU A 108 -4.29 -9.61 12.81
N ASN A 109 -4.31 -8.79 11.75
CA ASN A 109 -4.38 -9.24 10.36
C ASN A 109 -3.06 -9.78 9.80
N GLN A 110 -2.02 -9.91 10.64
CA GLN A 110 -0.70 -10.44 10.26
C GLN A 110 -0.12 -9.75 9.02
N ALA A 111 -0.27 -8.42 8.93
CA ALA A 111 0.06 -7.64 7.75
C ALA A 111 1.55 -7.75 7.38
N PHE A 112 1.85 -7.77 6.08
CA PHE A 112 3.21 -7.84 5.56
C PHE A 112 3.34 -7.15 4.20
N MET A 113 4.56 -6.78 3.84
CA MET A 113 4.90 -6.30 2.49
C MET A 113 5.97 -7.19 1.85
N VAL A 114 5.92 -7.34 0.54
CA VAL A 114 6.93 -8.05 -0.26
C VAL A 114 7.48 -7.15 -1.38
N MET A 115 8.78 -7.23 -1.65
CA MET A 115 9.44 -6.48 -2.72
C MET A 115 10.08 -7.42 -3.73
N TRP A 116 9.77 -7.19 -5.01
CA TRP A 116 10.25 -7.94 -6.17
C TRP A 116 11.16 -7.06 -7.06
N SER A 117 11.99 -7.65 -7.91
CA SER A 117 12.86 -6.88 -8.84
C SER A 117 12.35 -6.84 -10.28
N SER A 118 11.47 -7.77 -10.67
CA SER A 118 10.67 -7.75 -11.90
C SER A 118 9.35 -8.50 -11.69
N GLU A 119 8.34 -8.28 -12.53
CA GLU A 119 7.07 -9.05 -12.52
C GLU A 119 7.33 -10.58 -12.54
N ASP A 120 8.32 -11.04 -13.32
CA ASP A 120 8.79 -12.44 -13.35
C ASP A 120 9.21 -13.01 -11.98
N ASP A 121 9.64 -12.16 -11.03
CA ASP A 121 10.02 -12.63 -9.69
C ASP A 121 8.76 -12.89 -8.82
N ILE A 122 7.69 -12.10 -8.93
CA ILE A 122 6.46 -12.29 -8.12
C ILE A 122 5.60 -13.44 -8.66
N ASP A 123 5.47 -13.57 -9.99
CA ASP A 123 4.78 -14.70 -10.63
C ASP A 123 5.41 -16.08 -10.29
N ALA A 124 6.71 -16.08 -9.93
CA ALA A 124 7.46 -17.26 -9.56
C ALA A 124 7.46 -17.57 -8.04
N LEU A 125 6.87 -16.70 -7.21
CA LEU A 125 6.84 -16.84 -5.76
C LEU A 125 5.44 -17.22 -5.26
N GLU A 126 5.34 -18.35 -4.56
CA GLU A 126 4.14 -18.66 -3.79
C GLU A 126 4.05 -17.68 -2.60
N LEU A 127 3.29 -16.61 -2.76
CA LEU A 127 2.94 -15.73 -1.64
C LEU A 127 2.22 -16.58 -0.58
N PRO A 128 2.65 -16.52 0.68
CA PRO A 128 2.24 -17.51 1.66
C PRO A 128 0.82 -17.27 2.16
N ASP A 129 0.01 -18.33 2.19
CA ASP A 129 -1.35 -18.33 2.74
C ASP A 129 -1.46 -17.61 4.11
N GLY A 130 -2.53 -16.83 4.27
CA GLY A 130 -2.91 -16.14 5.50
C GLY A 130 -2.46 -14.68 5.60
N GLY A 131 -3.03 -13.94 6.54
CA GLY A 131 -2.77 -12.51 6.71
C GLY A 131 -3.12 -11.65 5.50
N ILE A 132 -2.76 -10.36 5.56
CA ILE A 132 -2.96 -9.40 4.47
C ILE A 132 -1.59 -8.95 3.94
N GLY A 133 -1.37 -9.13 2.64
CA GLY A 133 -0.11 -8.81 1.97
C GLY A 133 -0.28 -7.68 0.97
N GLN A 134 0.77 -6.90 0.77
CA GLN A 134 0.91 -5.96 -0.34
C GLN A 134 2.28 -6.12 -0.98
N ASP A 135 2.39 -5.98 -2.30
CA ASP A 135 3.67 -5.98 -3.01
C ASP A 135 4.10 -4.57 -3.46
N LEU A 136 5.39 -4.42 -3.78
CA LEU A 136 5.98 -3.18 -4.27
C LEU A 136 7.21 -3.48 -5.15
N GLY A 137 7.20 -2.99 -6.39
CA GLY A 137 8.31 -3.17 -7.31
C GLY A 137 9.56 -2.38 -6.95
N ASN A 138 10.73 -3.01 -7.08
CA ASN A 138 12.02 -2.32 -7.05
C ASN A 138 12.02 -1.16 -8.04
N ASP A 139 11.57 -1.39 -9.26
CA ASP A 139 11.62 -0.37 -10.28
C ASP A 139 10.53 0.69 -10.12
N GLU A 140 9.52 0.50 -9.27
CA GLU A 140 8.46 1.49 -9.02
C GLU A 140 8.75 2.36 -7.79
N THR A 141 9.64 1.89 -6.90
CA THR A 141 10.15 2.66 -5.76
C THR A 141 11.09 3.77 -6.25
N VAL A 142 10.78 5.04 -5.95
CA VAL A 142 11.55 6.22 -6.41
C VAL A 142 11.93 7.13 -5.22
N PRO A 143 13.00 6.80 -4.47
CA PRO A 143 13.32 7.46 -3.21
C PRO A 143 13.54 8.98 -3.27
N ASP A 144 13.88 9.53 -4.43
CA ASP A 144 14.13 10.97 -4.60
C ASP A 144 12.93 11.76 -5.16
N TYR A 145 11.75 11.15 -5.31
CA TYR A 145 10.56 11.81 -5.86
C TYR A 145 10.18 13.08 -5.09
N VAL A 146 10.03 12.97 -3.76
CA VAL A 146 9.64 14.10 -2.91
C VAL A 146 10.74 15.15 -2.85
N ALA A 147 12.00 14.72 -2.69
CA ALA A 147 13.19 15.57 -2.67
C ALA A 147 13.41 16.37 -3.98
N LYS A 148 13.05 15.79 -5.13
CA LYS A 148 13.03 16.47 -6.46
C LYS A 148 11.83 17.40 -6.66
N GLY A 149 11.02 17.62 -5.62
CA GLY A 149 9.84 18.46 -5.68
C GLY A 149 8.65 17.80 -6.39
N LYS A 150 8.52 16.47 -6.26
CA LYS A 150 7.44 15.63 -6.80
C LYS A 150 7.40 15.66 -8.32
N LYS A 151 8.52 15.33 -8.97
CA LYS A 151 8.73 15.42 -10.43
C LYS A 151 9.50 14.22 -10.95
N GLY A 152 9.20 13.84 -12.19
CA GLY A 152 9.65 12.58 -12.78
C GLY A 152 8.61 11.50 -12.54
N ARG A 153 9.03 10.23 -12.65
CA ARG A 153 8.18 9.09 -12.30
C ARG A 153 7.75 9.17 -10.84
N PHE A 154 6.50 8.81 -10.57
CA PHE A 154 5.96 8.69 -9.22
C PHE A 154 6.72 7.63 -8.40
N ASP A 155 6.62 7.76 -7.08
CA ASP A 155 7.17 6.80 -6.12
C ASP A 155 6.03 5.93 -5.59
N ALA A 156 5.88 4.72 -6.13
CA ALA A 156 4.79 3.82 -5.78
C ALA A 156 4.83 3.37 -4.31
N SER A 157 5.96 3.55 -3.60
CA SER A 157 5.99 3.29 -2.15
C SER A 157 5.04 4.21 -1.37
N LEU A 158 4.70 5.40 -1.88
CA LEU A 158 3.69 6.28 -1.29
C LEU A 158 2.25 5.74 -1.43
N GLU A 159 2.04 4.82 -2.36
CA GLU A 159 0.76 4.21 -2.73
C GLU A 159 0.63 2.83 -2.06
N GLU A 160 1.54 1.90 -2.35
CA GLU A 160 1.42 0.52 -1.85
C GLU A 160 1.61 0.39 -0.34
N VAL A 161 2.48 1.20 0.27
CA VAL A 161 2.59 1.22 1.73
C VAL A 161 1.29 1.77 2.35
N LEU A 162 0.64 2.72 1.70
CA LEU A 162 -0.64 3.26 2.14
C LEU A 162 -1.77 2.24 1.94
N HIS A 163 -1.79 1.49 0.84
CA HIS A 163 -2.73 0.39 0.60
C HIS A 163 -2.68 -0.65 1.72
N LEU A 164 -1.48 -1.10 2.12
CA LEU A 164 -1.34 -2.05 3.24
C LEU A 164 -1.90 -1.47 4.56
N ILE A 165 -1.58 -0.20 4.87
CA ILE A 165 -2.03 0.45 6.11
C ILE A 165 -3.55 0.68 6.13
N THR A 166 -4.17 0.99 4.99
CA THR A 166 -5.61 1.23 4.90
C THR A 166 -6.41 -0.06 4.88
N ASN A 167 -6.01 -1.03 4.05
CA ASN A 167 -6.67 -2.33 3.92
C ASN A 167 -6.51 -3.20 5.18
N ALA A 168 -5.28 -3.36 5.70
CA ALA A 168 -5.03 -4.23 6.85
C ALA A 168 -5.26 -3.54 8.21
N GLY A 169 -5.19 -2.20 8.24
CA GLY A 169 -5.32 -1.40 9.46
C GLY A 169 -6.66 -0.68 9.56
N TYR A 170 -6.83 0.42 8.83
CA TYR A 170 -8.01 1.30 8.96
C TYR A 170 -9.35 0.59 8.74
N ALA A 171 -9.45 -0.29 7.75
CA ALA A 171 -10.68 -1.02 7.44
C ALA A 171 -11.15 -1.93 8.60
N TYR A 172 -10.22 -2.40 9.44
CA TYR A 172 -10.50 -3.28 10.58
C TYR A 172 -10.58 -2.52 11.91
N ALA A 173 -9.80 -1.45 12.08
CA ALA A 173 -9.85 -0.56 13.25
C ALA A 173 -11.18 0.24 13.30
N TYR A 174 -11.72 0.63 12.14
CA TYR A 174 -12.94 1.45 12.05
C TYR A 174 -13.91 0.93 10.95
N PRO A 175 -14.46 -0.29 11.07
CA PRO A 175 -15.17 -0.96 9.98
C PRO A 175 -16.42 -0.21 9.48
N GLN A 176 -17.11 0.52 10.36
CA GLN A 176 -18.27 1.34 9.94
C GLN A 176 -17.88 2.61 9.16
N ILE A 177 -16.60 2.99 9.19
CA ILE A 177 -16.10 4.23 8.58
C ILE A 177 -15.25 3.90 7.35
N PHE A 178 -14.19 3.10 7.52
CA PHE A 178 -13.21 2.76 6.48
C PHE A 178 -13.28 1.29 6.03
N GLY A 179 -14.24 0.50 6.53
CA GLY A 179 -14.41 -0.89 6.11
C GLY A 179 -14.75 -0.98 4.61
N GLU A 180 -14.14 -1.92 3.91
CA GLU A 180 -14.27 -2.06 2.45
C GLU A 180 -15.56 -2.82 2.06
N HIS A 181 -16.70 -2.38 2.57
CA HIS A 181 -18.00 -3.02 2.36
C HIS A 181 -19.13 -2.01 2.22
N ASP A 182 -20.23 -2.46 1.61
CA ASP A 182 -21.48 -1.70 1.48
C ASP A 182 -21.92 -1.08 2.82
N GLY A 183 -22.26 0.21 2.80
CA GLY A 183 -22.75 0.95 3.96
C GLY A 183 -21.68 1.41 4.96
N SER A 184 -20.38 1.30 4.64
CA SER A 184 -19.35 2.08 5.33
C SER A 184 -19.38 3.53 4.83
N SER A 185 -18.88 4.46 5.67
CA SER A 185 -18.80 5.89 5.28
C SER A 185 -17.89 6.11 4.06
N LEU A 186 -16.87 5.27 3.89
CA LEU A 186 -15.96 5.24 2.74
C LEU A 186 -16.67 4.79 1.46
N ALA A 187 -17.48 3.72 1.52
CA ALA A 187 -18.26 3.24 0.39
C ALA A 187 -19.25 4.31 -0.10
N ASP A 188 -19.98 4.94 0.83
CA ASP A 188 -20.93 6.01 0.54
C ASP A 188 -20.24 7.24 -0.09
N ALA A 189 -19.03 7.58 0.36
CA ALA A 189 -18.21 8.65 -0.24
C ALA A 189 -17.73 8.28 -1.67
N MET A 190 -17.23 7.05 -1.86
CA MET A 190 -16.77 6.57 -3.16
C MET A 190 -17.91 6.53 -4.20
N ASP A 191 -19.11 6.11 -3.80
CA ASP A 191 -20.27 6.08 -4.68
C ASP A 191 -20.68 7.51 -5.11
N ILE A 192 -20.50 8.52 -4.26
CA ILE A 192 -20.65 9.94 -4.63
C ILE A 192 -19.59 10.32 -5.67
N ALA A 193 -18.31 9.98 -5.44
CA ALA A 193 -17.19 10.31 -6.33
C ALA A 193 -17.31 9.72 -7.74
N ARG A 194 -17.96 8.56 -7.85
CA ARG A 194 -18.24 7.83 -9.10
C ARG A 194 -19.57 8.21 -9.73
N GLY A 195 -20.39 9.01 -9.05
CA GLY A 195 -21.72 9.42 -9.51
C GLY A 195 -22.79 8.31 -9.45
N GLY A 196 -22.58 7.29 -8.61
CA GLY A 196 -23.49 6.15 -8.41
C GLY A 196 -22.78 4.94 -7.80
N ALA A 197 -23.57 3.99 -7.32
CA ALA A 197 -23.09 2.71 -6.77
C ALA A 197 -22.79 1.71 -7.90
N PHE A 198 -21.50 1.38 -8.10
CA PHE A 198 -21.04 0.50 -9.18
C PHE A 198 -20.28 -0.70 -8.63
N LYS A 199 -20.99 -1.80 -8.31
CA LYS A 199 -20.38 -3.06 -7.82
C LYS A 199 -19.55 -3.81 -8.88
N LYS A 200 -19.62 -3.36 -10.14
CA LYS A 200 -18.79 -3.79 -11.27
C LYS A 200 -18.47 -2.58 -12.10
N ILE A 201 -17.32 -2.58 -12.76
CA ILE A 201 -16.91 -1.50 -13.65
C ILE A 201 -17.96 -1.32 -14.77
N PRO A 202 -18.55 -0.12 -14.92
CA PRO A 202 -19.49 0.17 -15.99
C PRO A 202 -18.73 0.49 -17.28
N ASN A 203 -19.35 0.19 -18.44
CA ASN A 203 -18.81 0.58 -19.76
C ASN A 203 -18.47 2.08 -19.88
N GLN A 204 -19.14 2.92 -19.08
CA GLN A 204 -18.84 4.35 -18.96
C GLN A 204 -19.39 4.88 -17.63
N TYR A 205 -18.55 5.58 -16.86
CA TYR A 205 -18.98 6.34 -15.68
C TYR A 205 -19.68 7.66 -16.08
N PRO A 206 -20.56 8.22 -15.24
CA PRO A 206 -21.12 9.55 -15.42
C PRO A 206 -20.02 10.60 -15.67
N ALA A 207 -20.25 11.54 -16.60
CA ALA A 207 -19.27 12.60 -16.91
C ALA A 207 -18.94 13.52 -15.70
N THR A 208 -19.79 13.51 -14.68
CA THR A 208 -19.62 14.21 -13.40
C THR A 208 -18.73 13.48 -12.40
N ALA A 209 -18.39 12.21 -12.64
CA ALA A 209 -17.49 11.45 -11.77
C ALA A 209 -16.08 12.07 -11.77
N TRP A 210 -15.42 12.03 -10.62
CA TRP A 210 -14.02 12.46 -10.45
C TRP A 210 -13.10 11.34 -9.97
N PHE A 211 -13.67 10.21 -9.57
CA PHE A 211 -13.00 8.92 -9.45
C PHE A 211 -13.62 7.95 -10.46
N THR A 212 -12.78 7.29 -11.25
CA THR A 212 -13.14 6.27 -12.24
C THR A 212 -12.04 5.20 -12.27
N TYR A 213 -12.40 3.97 -12.59
CA TYR A 213 -11.49 2.81 -12.53
C TYR A 213 -11.83 1.80 -13.63
N ASP A 214 -10.82 1.26 -14.33
CA ASP A 214 -10.98 0.38 -15.49
C ASP A 214 -10.26 -1.00 -15.39
N ASP A 215 -9.45 -1.27 -14.36
CA ASP A 215 -8.89 -2.61 -14.12
C ASP A 215 -9.96 -3.58 -13.58
N GLU A 216 -10.40 -4.51 -14.44
CA GLU A 216 -11.41 -5.53 -14.13
C GLU A 216 -10.99 -6.55 -13.05
N THR A 217 -9.71 -6.57 -12.62
CA THR A 217 -9.24 -7.43 -11.53
C THR A 217 -9.50 -6.83 -10.14
N CYS A 218 -9.65 -5.51 -10.04
CA CYS A 218 -9.95 -4.79 -8.80
C CYS A 218 -11.47 -4.68 -8.59
N GLU A 219 -12.03 -5.54 -7.75
CA GLU A 219 -13.45 -5.52 -7.37
C GLU A 219 -13.79 -4.33 -6.44
N TYR A 220 -15.08 -4.14 -6.15
CA TYR A 220 -15.61 -2.96 -5.45
C TYR A 220 -14.96 -2.61 -4.09
N ASN A 221 -14.40 -3.59 -3.37
CA ASN A 221 -13.69 -3.37 -2.11
C ASN A 221 -12.29 -2.79 -2.34
N CYS A 222 -11.52 -3.34 -3.29
CA CYS A 222 -10.21 -2.86 -3.72
C CYS A 222 -10.27 -1.39 -4.21
N GLN A 223 -11.36 -1.04 -4.92
CA GLN A 223 -11.61 0.34 -5.37
C GLN A 223 -11.81 1.35 -4.21
N MET A 224 -12.09 0.89 -2.98
CA MET A 224 -12.13 1.75 -1.80
C MET A 224 -10.72 2.04 -1.23
N THR A 225 -9.82 1.06 -1.30
CA THR A 225 -8.40 1.20 -0.95
C THR A 225 -7.75 2.26 -1.84
N GLU A 226 -7.93 2.10 -3.16
CA GLU A 226 -7.64 3.07 -4.21
C GLU A 226 -8.17 4.47 -3.91
N TYR A 227 -9.44 4.57 -3.56
CA TYR A 227 -10.08 5.86 -3.31
C TYR A 227 -9.48 6.60 -2.10
N ILE A 228 -9.07 5.88 -1.05
CA ILE A 228 -8.27 6.48 0.04
C ILE A 228 -6.91 6.93 -0.49
N TYR A 229 -6.20 6.10 -1.26
CA TYR A 229 -4.90 6.45 -1.84
C TYR A 229 -4.98 7.76 -2.64
N TRP A 230 -5.86 7.82 -3.64
CA TRP A 230 -6.02 8.98 -4.51
C TRP A 230 -6.38 10.25 -3.73
N ALA A 231 -7.31 10.15 -2.79
CA ALA A 231 -7.73 11.28 -1.97
C ALA A 231 -6.63 11.73 -0.99
N LEU A 232 -6.04 10.82 -0.21
CA LEU A 232 -5.05 11.16 0.81
C LEU A 232 -3.76 11.70 0.17
N THR A 233 -3.22 11.03 -0.84
CA THR A 233 -2.00 11.49 -1.51
C THR A 233 -2.21 12.80 -2.26
N SER A 234 -3.43 13.13 -2.69
CA SER A 234 -3.78 14.47 -3.19
C SER A 234 -3.88 15.52 -2.07
N ILE A 235 -4.45 15.17 -0.91
CA ILE A 235 -4.54 16.02 0.29
C ILE A 235 -3.15 16.35 0.86
N LEU A 236 -2.23 15.38 0.84
CA LEU A 236 -0.82 15.50 1.22
C LEU A 236 0.04 16.14 0.10
N GLY A 237 -0.52 16.33 -1.08
CA GLY A 237 0.09 17.05 -2.18
C GLY A 237 1.16 16.26 -2.96
N ALA A 238 1.15 14.92 -2.92
CA ALA A 238 1.98 14.09 -3.78
C ALA A 238 1.60 14.27 -5.27
N GLN A 239 0.29 14.24 -5.55
CA GLN A 239 -0.26 14.22 -6.92
C GLN A 239 -0.17 15.56 -7.68
N VAL A 240 0.33 16.64 -7.06
CA VAL A 240 0.20 18.03 -7.56
C VAL A 240 0.75 18.29 -8.97
N ASN A 241 1.74 17.50 -9.41
CA ASN A 241 2.34 17.61 -10.75
C ASN A 241 1.88 16.50 -11.72
N ARG A 242 1.01 15.58 -11.28
CA ARG A 242 0.59 14.38 -12.05
C ARG A 242 -0.73 14.51 -12.80
N ARG A 243 -1.34 15.71 -12.84
CA ARG A 243 -2.66 15.93 -13.46
C ARG A 243 -2.84 15.23 -14.82
N GLU A 244 -1.92 15.41 -15.76
CA GLU A 244 -2.01 14.88 -17.13
C GLU A 244 -1.71 13.36 -17.23
N GLU A 245 -1.23 12.77 -16.14
CA GLU A 245 -0.91 11.34 -16.01
C GLU A 245 -2.10 10.55 -15.43
N ILE A 246 -2.93 11.18 -14.59
CA ILE A 246 -3.95 10.50 -13.78
C ILE A 246 -5.40 10.96 -14.07
N ASP A 247 -5.66 11.91 -14.98
CA ASP A 247 -7.01 12.49 -15.15
C ASP A 247 -8.07 11.55 -15.78
N ASN A 248 -7.63 10.38 -16.28
CA ASN A 248 -8.48 9.27 -16.69
C ASN A 248 -9.10 8.50 -15.51
N GLU A 249 -8.47 8.55 -14.32
CA GLU A 249 -8.91 7.84 -13.10
C GLU A 249 -9.27 8.83 -11.98
N TRP A 250 -8.40 9.81 -11.69
CA TRP A 250 -8.57 10.75 -10.58
C TRP A 250 -8.38 12.22 -10.99
N LYS A 251 -9.45 13.03 -10.83
CA LYS A 251 -9.45 14.44 -11.29
C LYS A 251 -9.00 15.45 -10.23
N LEU A 252 -8.83 15.04 -8.96
CA LEU A 252 -8.67 15.94 -7.81
C LEU A 252 -7.24 15.94 -7.24
N TYR A 253 -6.24 16.06 -8.12
CA TYR A 253 -4.79 15.97 -7.86
C TYR A 253 -4.16 16.96 -6.84
N SER A 254 -4.95 17.75 -6.10
CA SER A 254 -4.45 18.64 -5.04
C SER A 254 -5.44 18.79 -3.90
N ARG A 255 -4.95 19.13 -2.70
CA ARG A 255 -5.77 19.31 -1.49
C ARG A 255 -7.00 20.18 -1.72
N GLU A 256 -6.82 21.33 -2.36
CA GLU A 256 -7.89 22.30 -2.62
C GLU A 256 -8.99 21.68 -3.48
N LYS A 257 -8.62 20.84 -4.45
CA LYS A 257 -9.59 20.15 -5.32
C LYS A 257 -10.40 19.12 -4.57
N VAL A 258 -9.78 18.37 -3.67
CA VAL A 258 -10.47 17.41 -2.79
C VAL A 258 -11.39 18.16 -1.82
N GLU A 259 -10.91 19.21 -1.16
CA GLU A 259 -11.67 20.03 -0.21
C GLU A 259 -12.89 20.74 -0.84
N GLU A 260 -12.74 21.28 -2.06
CA GLU A 260 -13.81 21.98 -2.77
C GLU A 260 -14.87 21.02 -3.34
N THR A 261 -14.44 19.84 -3.82
CA THR A 261 -15.28 18.90 -4.61
C THR A 261 -15.76 17.72 -3.76
N ASP A 262 -14.84 16.94 -3.20
CA ASP A 262 -15.10 15.68 -2.51
C ASP A 262 -15.09 15.87 -1.00
N LYS A 263 -16.12 16.59 -0.54
CA LYS A 263 -16.29 16.93 0.87
C LYS A 263 -16.53 15.72 1.77
N ALA A 264 -16.95 14.59 1.19
CA ALA A 264 -17.18 13.36 1.93
C ALA A 264 -15.85 12.74 2.35
N ILE A 265 -14.98 12.39 1.40
CA ILE A 265 -13.67 11.81 1.73
C ILE A 265 -12.76 12.81 2.44
N PHE A 266 -12.83 14.10 2.09
CA PHE A 266 -12.06 15.14 2.77
C PHE A 266 -12.41 15.21 4.27
N ALA A 267 -13.69 15.15 4.62
CA ALA A 267 -14.12 15.16 6.02
C ALA A 267 -13.68 13.90 6.78
N LEU A 268 -13.63 12.74 6.12
CA LEU A 268 -13.14 11.50 6.73
C LEU A 268 -11.63 11.55 6.96
N LEU A 269 -10.85 11.88 5.93
CA LEU A 269 -9.38 11.87 5.96
C LEU A 269 -8.75 13.05 6.70
N THR A 270 -9.51 14.10 7.01
CA THR A 270 -9.05 15.22 7.84
C THR A 270 -9.66 15.25 9.25
N ASN A 271 -10.45 14.23 9.63
CA ASN A 271 -10.90 14.10 11.01
C ASN A 271 -9.75 13.65 11.92
N TYR A 272 -9.38 14.52 12.86
CA TYR A 272 -8.31 14.29 13.84
C TYR A 272 -8.51 13.05 14.72
N GLU A 273 -9.75 12.56 14.86
CA GLU A 273 -10.08 11.34 15.60
C GLU A 273 -9.42 10.09 15.00
N TYR A 274 -9.31 10.03 13.67
CA TYR A 274 -8.77 8.88 12.96
C TYR A 274 -7.25 8.98 12.72
N LYS A 275 -6.65 10.13 13.00
CA LYS A 275 -5.19 10.37 12.88
C LYS A 275 -4.59 9.90 11.54
N PHE A 276 -5.27 10.20 10.43
CA PHE A 276 -4.63 10.08 9.13
C PHE A 276 -3.39 11.01 9.05
N PRO A 277 -2.33 10.60 8.32
CA PRO A 277 -1.16 11.42 8.06
C PRO A 277 -1.53 12.83 7.59
N THR A 278 -0.78 13.83 8.06
CA THR A 278 -0.92 15.24 7.65
C THR A 278 0.31 15.77 6.93
N ILE A 279 1.44 15.04 7.04
CA ILE A 279 2.70 15.27 6.32
C ILE A 279 2.89 14.11 5.33
N LEU A 280 3.27 14.43 4.09
CA LEU A 280 3.64 13.42 3.09
C LEU A 280 4.98 12.77 3.47
N PRO A 281 5.09 11.43 3.55
CA PRO A 281 6.37 10.76 3.69
C PRO A 281 7.37 11.18 2.62
N ASP A 282 8.63 11.32 3.00
CA ASP A 282 9.74 11.66 2.09
C ASP A 282 10.82 10.58 2.03
N GLY A 283 10.63 9.46 2.75
CA GLY A 283 11.59 8.36 2.84
C GLY A 283 12.73 8.58 3.82
N THR A 284 12.67 9.62 4.66
CA THR A 284 13.79 10.02 5.52
C THR A 284 13.43 10.13 7.00
N TYR A 285 12.57 9.26 7.53
CA TYR A 285 12.14 9.20 8.94
C TYR A 285 13.28 9.48 9.96
N LYS A 286 13.05 10.26 11.03
CA LYS A 286 14.08 10.66 12.02
C LYS A 286 13.52 10.70 13.45
N ARG A 287 13.87 9.67 14.24
CA ARG A 287 13.71 9.66 15.71
C ARG A 287 14.97 10.15 16.44
#